data_AF-A0A7R8RQ94-F1
#
_entry.id   AF-A0A7R8RQ94-F1
#
_cell.length_a   1.000
_cell.length_b   1.000
_cell.length_c   1.000
_cell.angle_alpha   90.00
_cell.angle_beta   90.00
_cell.angle_gamma   90.00
#
_symmetry.space_group_name_H-M   'P 1'
#
loop_
_entity.id
_entity.type
_entity.pdbx_description
1 polymer ?
#
loop_
_entity_poly.entity_id
_entity_poly.type
_entity_poly.pdbx_seq_one_letter_code
_entity_poly.pdbx_strand_id
1 'polypeptide(L)' 'MQMADGFPGVVPVRDSKRPGGPALILPATAWTAFISGIATR' A
#
# COMPACT_ATOMS: atom_id res chain seq x y z
N MET A 1 -6.03 1.81 -7.29
CA MET A 1 -5.01 1.44 -6.30
C MET A 1 -5.02 -0.08 -6.22
N GLN A 2 -3.93 -0.73 -6.61
CA GLN A 2 -3.80 -2.18 -6.50
C GLN A 2 -2.66 -2.46 -5.52
N MET A 3 -2.91 -3.37 -4.56
CA MET A 3 -1.87 -3.90 -3.68
C MET A 3 -1.30 -5.16 -4.29
N ALA A 4 0.02 -5.28 -4.24
CA ALA A 4 0.69 -6.52 -4.59
C ALA A 4 0.90 -7.34 -3.31
N ASP A 5 0.32 -8.52 -3.26
CA ASP A 5 0.48 -9.45 -2.14
C ASP A 5 1.89 -10.08 -2.15
N GLY A 6 2.29 -10.69 -1.03
CA GLY A 6 3.51 -11.50 -0.96
C GLY A 6 4.81 -10.73 -0.68
N PHE A 7 4.75 -9.49 -0.21
CA PHE A 7 5.91 -8.70 0.20
C PHE A 7 5.97 -8.59 1.73
N PRO A 8 6.82 -9.36 2.43
CA PRO A 8 6.89 -9.32 3.88
C PRO A 8 7.31 -7.93 4.39
N GLY A 9 6.56 -7.38 5.35
CA GLY A 9 6.90 -6.14 6.05
C GLY A 9 6.62 -4.84 5.28
N VAL A 10 6.16 -4.92 4.03
CA VAL A 10 5.83 -3.74 3.21
C VAL A 10 4.54 -3.93 2.43
N VAL A 11 3.93 -2.81 2.05
CA VAL A 11 2.72 -2.74 1.24
C VAL A 11 3.05 -1.94 -0.04
N PRO A 12 3.27 -2.62 -1.18
CA PRO A 12 3.47 -1.95 -2.46
C PRO A 12 2.15 -1.41 -2.99
N VAL A 13 2.10 -0.11 -3.25
CA VAL A 13 0.95 0.57 -3.87
C VAL A 13 1.28 0.85 -5.33
N ARG A 14 0.50 0.29 -6.26
CA ARG A 14 0.64 0.56 -7.69
C ARG A 14 -0.44 1.49 -8.23
N ASP A 15 -0.04 2.30 -9.19
CA ASP A 15 -0.95 3.00 -10.08
C ASP A 15 -1.63 1.99 -11.01
N SER A 16 -2.94 1.86 -10.89
CA SER A 16 -3.71 0.87 -11.65
C SER A 16 -3.79 1.20 -13.15
N LYS A 17 -3.45 2.43 -13.57
CA LYS A 17 -3.44 2.84 -14.97
C LYS A 17 -2.06 2.63 -15.63
N ARG A 18 -1.03 2.28 -14.84
CA ARG A 18 0.30 1.87 -15.32
C ARG A 18 0.73 0.57 -14.65
N PRO A 19 0.20 -0.60 -15.08
CA PRO A 19 0.45 -1.89 -14.43
C PRO A 19 1.93 -2.28 -14.33
N GLY A 20 2.75 -1.89 -15.32
CA GLY A 20 4.20 -2.11 -15.34
C GLY A 20 5.03 -1.00 -14.68
N GLY A 21 4.39 0.04 -14.14
CA GLY A 21 5.06 1.18 -13.52
C GLY A 21 5.63 0.88 -12.13
N PRO A 22 6.48 1.77 -11.59
CA PRO A 22 7.04 1.63 -10.26
C PRO A 22 5.94 1.65 -9.18
N ALA A 23 6.18 0.92 -8.09
CA ALA A 23 5.31 0.92 -6.92
C ALA A 23 5.84 1.89 -5.86
N LEU A 24 4.93 2.54 -5.13
CA LEU A 24 5.27 3.20 -3.87
C LEU A 24 5.35 2.13 -2.77
N ILE A 25 6.48 2.03 -2.09
CA ILE A 25 6.69 1.04 -1.02
C ILE A 25 6.44 1.69 0.33
N LEU A 26 5.45 1.18 1.06
CA LEU A 26 5.11 1.64 2.40
C LEU A 26 5.47 0.55 3.42
N PRO A 27 6.09 0.89 4.58
CA PRO A 27 6.18 -0.05 5.68
C PRO A 27 4.79 -0.52 6.12
N ALA A 28 4.63 -1.79 6.45
CA ALA A 28 3.34 -2.35 6.87
C ALA A 28 2.75 -1.59 8.08
N THR A 29 3.59 -1.17 9.02
CA THR A 29 3.19 -0.39 10.20
C THR A 29 2.60 0.97 9.83
N ALA A 30 3.17 1.64 8.83
CA ALA A 30 2.68 2.93 8.35
C ALA A 30 1.33 2.79 7.63
N TRP A 31 1.16 1.72 6.85
CA TRP A 31 -0.11 1.40 6.20
C TRP A 31 -1.24 1.14 7.23
N THR A 32 -0.95 0.35 8.27
CA THR A 32 -1.91 0.10 9.36
C THR A 32 -2.31 1.38 10.09
N ALA A 33 -1.35 2.25 10.42
CA ALA A 33 -1.63 3.53 11.08
C ALA A 33 -2.50 4.43 10.19
N PHE A 34 -2.23 4.48 8.89
CA PHE A 34 -3.04 5.22 7.92
C PHE A 34 -4.49 4.73 7.92
N ILE A 35 -4.73 3.42 7.73
CA ILE A 35 -6.08 2.83 7.72
C ILE A 35 -6.81 3.05 9.06
N SER A 36 -6.11 2.93 10.18
CA SER A 36 -6.68 3.18 11.51
C SER A 36 -7.18 4.63 11.66
N GLY A 37 -6.42 5.59 11.11
CA GLY A 37 -6.79 7.02 11.16
C GLY A 37 -8.02 7.36 10.31
N ILE A 38 -8.25 6.65 9.20
CA ILE A 38 -9.45 6.83 8.35
C ILE A 38 -10.67 6.08 8.88
N ALA A 39 -10.50 4.89 9.48
CA ALA A 39 -11.60 4.09 10.03
C ALA A 39 -12.26 4.71 11.27
N THR A 40 -11.63 5.73 11.88
CA THR A 40 -12.12 6.42 13.08
C THR A 40 -13.06 7.59 12.73
N ARG A 41 -13.73 7.55 11.56
CA ARG A 41 -14.61 8.62 11.08
C ARG A 41 -15.88 8.10 10.43
#